data_AF-A0A146KIH1-F1
#
_entry.id   AF-A0A146KIH1-F1
#
_cell.length_a   1.000
_cell.length_b   1.000
_cell.length_c   1.000
_cell.angle_alpha   90.00
_cell.angle_beta   90.00
_cell.angle_gamma   90.00
#
_symmetry.space_group_name_H-M   'P 1'
#
loop_
_entity.id
_entity.type
_entity.pdbx_description
1 polymer ?
#
loop_
_entity_poly.entity_id
_entity_poly.type
_entity_poly.pdbx_seq_one_letter_code
_entity_poly.pdbx_strand_id
1 'polypeptide(L)' 'LQQNEKSLIEKLFAERLLKVLFATSTLAVGVNLPADAVIIFNPTVFNANQQKFEPMSAIEIDQMAGRAG' A
#
# COMPACT_ATOMS: atom_id res chain seq x y z
N LEU A 1 13.63 1.80 -1.33
CA LEU A 1 13.59 0.41 -1.82
C LEU A 1 13.99 0.38 -3.27
N GLN A 2 15.17 -0.16 -3.55
CA GLN A 2 15.59 -0.55 -4.88
C GLN A 2 14.64 -1.63 -5.43
N GLN A 3 14.58 -1.77 -6.75
CA GLN A 3 13.60 -2.66 -7.41
C GLN A 3 13.75 -4.12 -6.97
N ASN A 4 15.00 -4.59 -6.81
CA ASN A 4 15.33 -5.92 -6.29
C ASN A 4 14.77 -6.19 -4.89
N GLU A 5 14.80 -5.20 -4.00
CA GLU A 5 14.28 -5.33 -2.63
C GLU A 5 12.75 -5.48 -2.65
N LYS A 6 12.05 -4.72 -3.51
CA LYS A 6 10.59 -4.82 -3.67
C LYS A 6 10.18 -6.22 -4.16
N SER A 7 10.84 -6.73 -5.20
CA SER A 7 10.56 -8.06 -5.73
C SER A 7 10.85 -9.17 -4.72
N LEU A 8 11.88 -9.01 -3.88
CA LEU A 8 12.15 -9.97 -2.80
C LEU A 8 11.04 -9.94 -1.75
N ILE A 9 10.62 -8.75 -1.30
CA ILE A 9 9.52 -8.60 -0.32
C ILE A 9 8.23 -9.20 -0.88
N GLU A 10 7.91 -8.93 -2.14
CA GLU A 10 6.73 -9.51 -2.81
C GLU A 10 6.75 -11.03 -2.81
N LYS A 11 7.89 -11.63 -3.16
CA LYS A 11 8.05 -13.08 -3.14
C LYS A 11 7.87 -13.66 -1.74
N LEU A 12 8.51 -13.07 -0.73
CA LEU A 12 8.43 -13.56 0.65
C LEU A 12 7.03 -13.39 1.25
N PHE A 13 6.29 -12.35 0.86
CA PHE A 13 4.90 -12.14 1.27
C PHE A 13 3.97 -13.16 0.60
N ALA A 14 4.13 -13.40 -0.71
CA ALA A 14 3.38 -14.42 -1.44
C ALA A 14 3.63 -15.85 -0.93
N GLU A 15 4.86 -16.16 -0.51
CA GLU A 15 5.23 -17.43 0.14
C GLU A 15 4.77 -17.53 1.61
N ARG A 16 4.06 -16.51 2.12
CA ARG A 16 3.58 -16.41 3.51
C ARG A 16 4.69 -16.47 4.56
N LEU A 17 5.93 -16.13 4.20
CA LEU A 17 7.05 -15.99 5.13
C LEU A 17 6.99 -14.66 5.87
N LEU A 18 6.52 -13.61 5.19
CA LEU A 18 6.13 -12.34 5.80
C LEU A 18 4.63 -12.34 6.07
N LYS A 19 4.24 -12.16 7.34
CA LYS A 19 2.82 -12.17 7.75
C LYS A 19 2.15 -10.80 7.69
N VAL A 20 2.94 -9.74 7.85
CA VAL A 20 2.48 -8.36 7.91
C VAL A 20 3.44 -7.50 7.12
N LEU A 21 2.90 -6.63 6.28
CA LEU A 21 3.66 -5.64 5.53
C LEU A 21 3.07 -4.25 5.79
N PHE A 22 3.94 -3.30 6.12
CA PHE A 22 3.58 -1.88 6.20
C PHE A 22 4.02 -1.17 4.93
N ALA A 23 3.11 -0.41 4.33
CA ALA A 23 3.29 0.21 3.03
C ALA A 23 2.75 1.66 3.05
N THR A 24 3.42 2.56 2.32
CA THR A 24 2.85 3.87 1.99
C THR A 24 1.88 3.74 0.82
N SER A 25 0.99 4.72 0.61
CA SER A 25 0.02 4.71 -0.51
C SER A 25 0.68 4.51 -1.88
N THR A 26 1.90 5.03 -2.05
CA THR A 26 2.72 4.88 -3.27
C THR A 26 3.23 3.47 -3.52
N LEU A 27 3.35 2.62 -2.49
CA LEU A 27 3.81 1.24 -2.67
C LEU A 27 2.69 0.33 -3.19
N ALA A 28 1.42 0.64 -2.90
CA ALA A 28 0.27 -0.13 -3.40
C ALA A 28 0.09 -0.05 -4.94
N VAL A 29 0.65 0.99 -5.55
CA VAL A 29 0.66 1.22 -7.00
C VAL A 29 1.91 0.58 -7.60
N GLY A 30 1.80 -0.65 -8.12
CA GLY A 30 2.86 -1.30 -8.90
C GLY A 30 3.44 -2.60 -8.33
N VAL A 31 2.87 -3.13 -7.24
CA VAL A 31 3.25 -4.42 -6.65
C VAL A 31 2.03 -5.36 -6.63
N ASN A 32 2.24 -6.64 -6.92
CA ASN A 32 1.18 -7.65 -6.84
C ASN A 32 1.23 -8.34 -5.48
N LEU A 33 0.59 -7.73 -4.49
CA LEU A 33 0.55 -8.19 -3.11
C LEU A 33 -0.91 -8.49 -2.68
N PRO A 34 -1.45 -9.67 -3.02
CA PRO A 34 -2.71 -10.12 -2.44
C PRO A 34 -2.51 -10.42 -0.94
N ALA A 35 -3.39 -9.88 -0.11
CA ALA A 35 -3.35 -10.03 1.34
C ALA A 35 -4.74 -10.41 1.85
N ASP A 36 -4.80 -11.35 2.81
CA ASP A 36 -6.07 -11.79 3.41
C ASP A 36 -6.87 -10.62 4.01
N ALA A 37 -6.17 -9.58 4.49
CA ALA A 37 -6.76 -8.35 4.97
C ALA A 37 -5.84 -7.14 4.68
N VAL A 38 -6.46 -5.99 4.40
CA VAL A 38 -5.77 -4.70 4.25
C VAL A 38 -6.30 -3.74 5.30
N ILE A 39 -5.40 -3.06 6.01
CA ILE A 39 -5.73 -2.04 7.01
C ILE A 39 -5.24 -0.69 6.49
N ILE A 40 -6.17 0.25 6.30
CA ILE A 40 -5.85 1.64 5.93
C ILE A 40 -5.81 2.48 7.22
N PHE A 41 -4.61 2.82 7.66
CA PHE A 41 -4.40 3.61 8.87
C PHE A 41 -4.19 5.09 8.54
N ASN A 42 -4.97 5.99 9.16
CA ASN A 42 -4.99 7.43 8.93
C ASN A 42 -5.13 7.79 7.42
N PRO A 43 -6.35 7.70 6.83
CA PRO A 43 -6.58 7.92 5.40
C PRO A 43 -6.56 9.40 5.02
N THR A 44 -5.45 10.07 5.29
CA THR A 44 -5.19 11.48 4.96
C THR A 44 -3.88 11.62 4.20
N VAL A 45 -3.88 12.42 3.15
CA VAL A 45 -2.72 12.72 2.31
C VAL A 45 -2.36 14.19 2.42
N PHE A 46 -1.07 14.51 2.35
CA PHE A 46 -0.62 15.90 2.40
C PHE A 46 -0.74 16.54 1.02
N ASN A 47 -1.57 17.57 0.90
CA ASN A 47 -1.69 18.37 -0.32
C ASN A 47 -0.66 19.51 -0.29
N ALA A 48 0.42 19.37 -1.07
CA ALA A 48 1.50 20.35 -1.13
C ALA A 48 1.05 21.73 -1.64
N ASN A 49 0.04 21.77 -2.52
CA ASN A 49 -0.49 23.03 -3.07
C ASN A 49 -1.29 23.82 -2.03
N GLN A 50 -2.01 23.12 -1.15
CA GLN A 50 -2.85 23.72 -0.11
C GLN A 50 -2.19 23.72 1.28
N GLN A 51 -0.97 23.18 1.40
CA GLN A 51 -0.19 23.01 2.63
C GLN A 51 -0.99 22.41 3.80
N LYS A 52 -1.89 21.47 3.51
CA LYS A 52 -2.76 20.86 4.53
C LYS A 52 -2.96 19.36 4.26
N PHE A 53 -3.34 18.64 5.30
CA PHE A 53 -3.80 17.26 5.17
C PHE A 53 -5.24 17.24 4.69
N GLU A 54 -5.51 16.43 3.67
CA GLU A 54 -6.84 16.21 3.11
C GLU A 54 -7.17 14.71 3.17
N PRO A 55 -8.46 14.33 3.26
CA PRO A 55 -8.85 12.94 3.14
C PRO A 55 -8.36 12.33 1.82
N MET A 56 -7.97 11.05 1.88
CA MET A 56 -7.66 10.26 0.69
C MET A 56 -8.88 10.19 -0.23
N SER A 57 -8.65 10.22 -1.54
CA SER A 57 -9.74 10.08 -2.53
C SER A 57 -10.30 8.65 -2.54
N ALA A 58 -11.55 8.50 -3.00
CA ALA A 58 -12.17 7.19 -3.14
C ALA A 58 -11.34 6.25 -4.04
N ILE A 59 -10.73 6.77 -5.10
CA ILE A 59 -9.89 6.00 -6.03
C ILE A 59 -8.65 5.42 -5.32
N GLU A 60 -7.98 6.21 -4.49
CA GLU A 60 -6.81 5.74 -3.74
C GLU A 60 -7.19 4.69 -2.71
N ILE A 61 -8.34 4.86 -2.04
CA ILE A 61 -8.88 3.85 -1.11
C ILE A 61 -9.18 2.55 -1.86
N ASP A 62 -9.88 2.62 -3.00
CA ASP A 62 -10.22 1.46 -3.81
C ASP A 62 -8.98 0.73 -4.33
N GLN A 63 -7.93 1.47 -4.71
CA GLN A 63 -6.64 0.88 -5.11
C GLN A 63 -5.97 0.09 -3.98
N MET A 64 -6.03 0.59 -2.75
CA MET A 64 -5.49 -0.12 -1.59
C MET A 64 -6.38 -1.30 -1.18
N ALA A 65 -7.70 -1.10 -1.18
CA ALA A 65 -8.69 -2.12 -0.81
C ALA A 65 -8.73 -3.28 -1.80
N GLY A 66 -8.48 -3.03 -3.09
CA GLY A 66 -8.40 -4.07 -4.13
C GLY A 66 -7.24 -5.06 -3.97
N ARG A 67 -6.40 -4.90 -2.94
CA ARG A 67 -5.38 -5.87 -2.52
C ARG A 67 -5.89 -6.87 -1.47
N ALA A 68 -7.06 -6.62 -0.88
CA ALA A 68 -7.70 -7.54 0.05
C ALA A 68 -8.35 -8.70 -0.71
N GLY A 69 -7.93 -9.93 -0.40
CA GLY A 69 -8.29 -11.17 -1.10
C GLY A 69 -7.07 -11.94 -1.58
#